data_AF-A0A383CEP0-F1
#
_entry.id   AF-A0A383CEP0-F1
#
_cell.length_a   1.000
_cell.length_b   1.000
_cell.length_c   1.000
_cell.angle_alpha   90.00
_cell.angle_beta   90.00
_cell.angle_gamma   90.00
#
_symmetry.space_group_name_H-M   'P 1'
#
loop_
_entity.id
_entity.type
_entity.pdbx_description
1 polymer ?
#
loop_
_entity_poly.entity_id
_entity_poly.type
_entity_poly.pdbx_seq_one_letter_code
_entity_poly.pdbx_strand_id
1 'polypeptide(L)' 'GGAFVIGDRVNGGLHGAYPSLNLSDLEFGDLRHTYDFRGLYATLLEQWMGVDSSPIVGGTYEQLPLLSPA' A
#
# COMPACT_ATOMS: atom_id res chain seq x y z
N GLY A 1 4.25 -4.11 9.43
CA GLY A 1 4.98 -2.84 9.63
C GLY A 1 4.20 -1.69 9.00
N GLY A 2 4.66 -0.45 9.12
CA GLY A 2 4.02 0.73 8.51
C GLY A 2 4.98 1.52 7.62
N ALA A 3 4.44 2.30 6.69
CA ALA A 3 5.18 3.23 5.85
C ALA A 3 4.64 4.65 6.02
N PHE A 4 5.52 5.64 5.88
CA PHE A 4 5.16 7.05 5.87
C PHE A 4 5.54 7.64 4.52
N VAL A 5 4.63 8.41 3.93
CA VAL A 5 4.84 9.12 2.67
C VAL A 5 4.55 10.59 2.94
N ILE A 6 5.50 11.46 2.62
CA ILE A 6 5.46 12.88 2.98
C ILE A 6 5.82 13.70 1.75
N GLY A 7 5.00 14.71 1.44
CA GLY A 7 5.25 15.64 0.35
C GLY A 7 3.98 16.38 -0.07
N ASP A 8 4.15 17.45 -0.85
CA ASP A 8 3.07 18.37 -1.22
C ASP A 8 1.93 17.70 -2.01
N ARG A 9 2.24 16.64 -2.77
CA ARG A 9 1.27 15.90 -3.59
C ARG A 9 0.61 14.73 -2.86
N VAL A 10 0.93 14.51 -1.58
CA VAL A 10 0.40 13.38 -0.80
C VAL A 10 -1.02 13.71 -0.33
N ASN A 11 -1.96 12.83 -0.66
CA ASN A 11 -3.29 12.82 -0.04
C ASN A 11 -3.14 12.30 1.40
N GLY A 12 -3.06 13.23 2.34
CA GLY A 12 -2.87 12.92 3.76
C GLY A 12 -3.99 12.03 4.32
N GLY A 13 -3.63 11.16 5.25
CA GLY A 13 -4.55 10.24 5.91
C GLY A 13 -3.91 8.90 6.23
N LEU A 14 -4.67 8.05 6.92
CA LEU A 14 -4.33 6.64 7.08
C LEU A 14 -4.84 5.89 5.85
N HIS A 15 -3.93 5.21 5.16
CA HIS A 15 -4.25 4.35 4.02
C HIS A 15 -4.11 2.88 4.43
N GLY A 16 -5.07 2.06 4.02
CA GLY A 16 -5.17 0.65 4.41
C GLY A 16 -6.09 0.41 5.61
N ALA A 17 -6.55 -0.84 5.76
CA ALA A 17 -7.41 -1.24 6.86
C ALA A 17 -6.59 -1.61 8.10
N TYR A 18 -7.11 -1.27 9.28
CA TYR A 18 -6.58 -1.83 10.53
C TYR A 18 -6.78 -3.35 10.56
N PRO A 19 -5.78 -4.13 11.00
CA PRO A 19 -5.94 -5.58 11.15
C PRO A 19 -6.97 -5.91 12.24
N SER A 20 -7.67 -7.03 12.06
CA SER A 20 -8.61 -7.55 13.05
C SER A 20 -7.88 -7.96 14.33
N LEU A 21 -8.52 -7.71 15.48
CA LEU A 21 -8.06 -8.18 16.80
C LEU A 21 -8.77 -9.48 17.22
N ASN A 22 -9.70 -10.01 16.42
CA ASN A 22 -10.37 -11.26 16.73
C ASN A 22 -9.39 -12.42 16.57
N LEU A 23 -9.37 -13.32 17.56
CA LEU A 23 -8.46 -14.48 17.56
C LEU A 23 -8.64 -15.39 16.34
N SER A 24 -9.85 -15.47 15.76
CA SER A 24 -10.15 -16.25 14.56
C SER A 24 -9.49 -15.72 13.29
N ASP A 25 -9.14 -14.44 13.28
CA ASP A 25 -8.64 -13.74 12.09
C ASP A 25 -7.10 -13.63 12.12
N LEU A 26 -6.48 -14.10 13.20
CA LEU A 26 -5.03 -14.12 13.37
C LEU A 26 -4.39 -15.20 12.49
N GLU A 27 -3.22 -14.88 11.98
CA GLU A 27 -2.41 -15.77 11.17
C GLU A 27 -1.26 -16.28 12.04
N PHE A 28 -1.33 -17.55 12.45
CA PHE A 28 -0.39 -18.16 13.41
C PHE A 28 -0.23 -17.39 14.74
N GLY A 29 -1.29 -16.68 15.16
CA GLY A 29 -1.29 -15.87 16.38
C GLY A 29 -0.87 -14.41 16.18
N ASP A 30 -0.41 -14.06 14.98
CA ASP A 30 -0.09 -12.69 14.60
C ASP A 30 -1.26 -11.99 13.89
N LEU A 31 -1.24 -10.66 13.92
CA LEU A 31 -2.17 -9.85 13.15
C LEU A 31 -1.97 -10.11 11.65
N ARG A 32 -3.04 -10.56 10.97
CA ARG A 32 -3.02 -10.78 9.53
C ARG A 32 -2.73 -9.46 8.78
N HIS A 33 -1.89 -9.56 7.75
CA HIS A 33 -1.65 -8.44 6.84
C HIS A 33 -2.93 -8.06 6.09
N THR A 34 -3.26 -6.77 6.11
CA THR A 34 -4.44 -6.22 5.42
C THR A 34 -4.13 -5.62 4.07
N TYR A 35 -2.84 -5.50 3.72
CA TYR A 35 -2.37 -4.88 2.49
C TYR A 35 -1.02 -5.45 2.05
N ASP A 36 -0.85 -5.61 0.75
CA ASP A 36 0.41 -6.05 0.15
C ASP A 36 1.28 -4.83 -0.19
N PHE A 37 2.46 -4.74 0.44
CA PHE A 37 3.39 -3.63 0.24
C PHE A 37 3.89 -3.48 -1.20
N ARG A 38 3.80 -4.53 -2.03
CA ARG A 38 4.09 -4.43 -3.48
C ARG A 38 3.15 -3.47 -4.18
N GLY A 39 1.91 -3.35 -3.70
CA GLY A 39 0.96 -2.35 -4.16
C GLY A 39 1.38 -0.91 -3.83
N LEU A 40 2.05 -0.68 -2.69
CA LEU A 40 2.59 0.63 -2.33
C LEU A 40 3.71 1.02 -3.31
N TYR A 41 4.63 0.09 -3.60
CA TYR A 41 5.68 0.34 -4.59
C TYR A 41 5.09 0.57 -5.98
N ALA A 42 4.09 -0.22 -6.38
CA ALA A 42 3.39 -0.03 -7.65
C ALA A 42 2.74 1.37 -7.73
N THR A 43 2.07 1.81 -6.67
CA THR A 43 1.47 3.15 -6.55
C THR A 43 2.51 4.24 -6.79
N LEU A 44 3.67 4.17 -6.15
CA LEU A 44 4.73 5.18 -6.29
C LEU A 44 5.36 5.14 -7.70
N LEU A 45 5.64 3.96 -8.23
CA LEU A 45 6.24 3.81 -9.56
C LEU A 45 5.33 4.39 -10.64
N GLU A 46 4.05 4.07 -10.62
CA GLU A 46 3.13 4.47 -11.68
C GLU A 46 2.60 5.90 -11.48
N GLN A 47 2.09 6.22 -10.30
CA GLN A 47 1.38 7.49 -10.08
C GLN A 47 2.32 8.66 -9.80
N TRP A 48 3.53 8.41 -9.28
CA TRP A 48 4.53 9.47 -9.08
C TRP A 48 5.59 9.49 -10.16
N MET A 49 6.19 8.34 -10.49
CA MET A 49 7.33 8.28 -11.41
C MET A 49 6.93 8.05 -12.87
N GLY A 50 5.68 7.66 -13.14
CA GLY A 50 5.21 7.35 -14.50
C GLY A 50 5.87 6.10 -15.11
N VAL A 51 6.29 5.14 -14.28
CA VAL A 51 6.98 3.91 -14.67
C VAL A 51 6.06 2.71 -14.49
N ASP A 52 6.00 1.81 -15.48
CA ASP A 52 5.27 0.54 -15.35
C ASP A 52 5.86 -0.31 -14.21
N SER A 53 5.04 -0.60 -13.21
CA SER A 53 5.47 -1.32 -12.02
C SER A 53 5.51 -2.83 -12.21
N SER A 54 4.70 -3.37 -13.13
CA SER A 54 4.47 -4.80 -13.31
C SER A 54 5.76 -5.64 -13.38
N PRO A 55 6.78 -5.28 -14.18
CA PRO A 55 8.03 -6.04 -14.25
C PRO A 55 8.93 -5.88 -13.01
N ILE A 56 8.73 -4.84 -12.20
CA ILE A 56 9.55 -4.54 -11.00
C ILE A 56 9.00 -5.26 -9.77
N VAL A 57 7.67 -5.19 -9.57
CA VAL A 57 7.01 -5.84 -8.43
C VAL A 57 6.53 -7.26 -8.73
N GLY A 58 6.71 -7.73 -9.97
CA GLY A 58 6.44 -9.10 -10.40
C GLY A 58 4.95 -9.43 -10.51
N GLY A 59 4.12 -8.47 -10.91
CA GLY A 59 2.68 -8.65 -11.06
C GLY A 59 1.90 -7.34 -10.91
N THR A 60 0.58 -7.46 -10.90
CA THR A 60 -0.33 -6.34 -10.62
C THR A 60 -0.86 -6.43 -9.19
N TYR A 61 -0.92 -5.30 -8.50
CA TYR A 61 -1.30 -5.22 -7.10
C TYR A 61 -2.25 -4.04 -6.86
N GLU A 62 -3.03 -4.12 -5.78
CA GLU A 62 -3.92 -3.04 -5.36
C GLU A 62 -3.16 -1.73 -5.14
N GLN A 63 -3.59 -0.66 -5.81
CA GLN A 63 -2.99 0.67 -5.65
C GLN A 63 -3.75 1.52 -4.64
N LEU A 64 -3.02 2.37 -3.92
CA LEU A 64 -3.58 3.29 -2.94
C LEU A 64 -3.90 4.65 -3.58
N PRO A 65 -4.96 5.35 -3.14
CA PRO A 65 -5.26 6.73 -3.54
C PRO A 65 -4.33 7.73 -2.83
N LEU A 66 -3.03 7.49 -2.91
CA LEU A 66 -1.99 8.13 -2.11
C LEU A 66 -1.63 9.54 -2.61
N LEU A 67 -1.75 9.79 -3.92
CA LEU A 67 -1.26 11.00 -4.57
C LEU A 67 -2.39 11.76 -5.24
N SER A 68 -2.33 13.09 -5.18
CA SER A 68 -3.23 13.93 -5.97
C SER A 68 -2.93 13.75 -7.47
N PRO A 69 -3.96 13.79 -8.36
CA PRO A 69 -3.77 13.69 -9.81
C PRO A 69 -2.77 14.72 -10.34
N ALA A 70 -1.93 14.29 -11.30
CA ALA A 70 -0.87 15.09 -11.94
C ALA A 70 -1.33 16.51 -12.30
#